data_AF-A0AA37ZCF5-F1
#
_entry.id   AF-A0AA37ZCF5-F1
#
_cell.length_a   1.000
_cell.length_b   1.000
_cell.length_c   1.000
_cell.angle_alpha   90.00
_cell.angle_beta   90.00
_cell.angle_gamma   90.00
#
_symmetry.space_group_name_H-M   'P 1'
#
loop_
_entity.id
_entity.type
_entity.pdbx_description
1 polymer ?
#
loop_
_entity_poly.entity_id
_entity_poly.type
_entity_poly.pdbx_seq_one_letter_code
_entity_poly.pdbx_strand_id
1 'polypeptide(L)'
;MSKDKGTPPQGEIQALIENGLDFLKKARQELDSKQYKHSIVSFWTAVEIMLKVPLVYEHWTLACSKKNKPKKQAYLDGDFQSVTYDETRDLFRDVLEKPISKETHEAFDKVRKHRNRVVHFYHSSFTAADLNTILKEQADAWFALNRLMRDEWQYIFGDNHKNILASSETRLLQGSKFYSTARLKQVEPELRKREMEGANIQCCPDCGQNAVVNEPIHTGNRSIPELTVGRCLVCESINRQVRLHCPSCGERMSCDEGDMSIECDSCKSMFDRYDVLGDHLFQSDVDDEYLPAGCTNCMSPESVAKFGAGYLCTRCLNFYNQMSVCGYCEHMSDSVPEYSSMRGCDFCHGDQKYHYN
;
A
#
# COMPACT_ATOMS: atom_id res chain seq x y z
N MET A 1 -38.17 6.94 -11.68
CA MET A 1 -36.95 6.82 -12.50
C MET A 1 -35.75 6.82 -11.56
N SER A 2 -35.46 5.65 -11.00
CA SER A 2 -34.42 5.47 -9.99
C SER A 2 -33.11 5.17 -10.70
N LYS A 3 -32.06 5.98 -10.44
CA LYS A 3 -30.70 5.63 -10.84
C LYS A 3 -30.31 4.39 -10.05
N ASP A 4 -29.97 3.33 -10.79
CA ASP A 4 -29.53 2.06 -10.25
C ASP A 4 -28.21 2.28 -9.50
N LYS A 5 -28.25 2.05 -8.19
CA LYS A 5 -27.09 2.08 -7.31
C LYS A 5 -26.55 0.65 -7.28
N GLY A 6 -25.43 0.41 -7.96
CA GLY A 6 -24.66 -0.82 -7.74
C GLY A 6 -24.32 -1.67 -8.96
N THR A 7 -24.13 -1.09 -10.15
CA THR A 7 -23.47 -1.86 -11.21
C THR A 7 -21.95 -1.86 -10.96
N PRO A 8 -21.30 -3.03 -10.75
CA PRO A 8 -19.84 -3.12 -10.67
C PRO A 8 -19.21 -2.62 -11.97
N PRO A 9 -17.94 -2.16 -11.96
CA PRO A 9 -17.28 -1.66 -13.18
C PRO A 9 -17.37 -2.72 -14.27
N GLN A 10 -18.09 -2.41 -15.35
CA GLN A 10 -18.16 -3.22 -16.56
C GLN A 10 -16.74 -3.40 -17.11
N GLY A 11 -16.41 -4.58 -17.63
CA GLY A 11 -15.04 -5.02 -17.92
C GLY A 11 -14.14 -4.03 -18.69
N GLU A 12 -14.71 -3.09 -19.45
CA GLU A 12 -13.99 -2.01 -20.13
C GLU A 12 -13.33 -1.01 -19.15
N ILE A 13 -14.03 -0.59 -18.10
CA ILE A 13 -13.50 0.36 -17.10
C ILE A 13 -12.37 -0.33 -16.31
N GLN A 14 -12.60 -1.59 -15.96
CA GLN A 14 -11.61 -2.42 -15.28
C GLN A 14 -10.33 -2.58 -16.13
N ALA A 15 -10.47 -2.94 -17.40
CA ALA A 15 -9.35 -3.07 -18.32
C ALA A 15 -8.59 -1.74 -18.51
N LEU A 16 -9.31 -0.61 -18.53
CA LEU A 16 -8.69 0.71 -18.64
C LEU A 16 -7.89 1.08 -17.38
N ILE A 17 -8.42 0.76 -16.20
CA ILE A 17 -7.72 0.94 -14.92
C ILE A 17 -6.45 0.06 -14.89
N GLU A 18 -6.58 -1.23 -15.20
CA GLU A 18 -5.44 -2.17 -15.22
C GLU A 18 -4.35 -1.70 -16.18
N ASN A 19 -4.72 -1.26 -17.38
CA ASN A 19 -3.78 -0.70 -18.34
C ASN A 19 -3.06 0.55 -17.80
N GLY A 20 -3.79 1.47 -17.18
CA GLY A 20 -3.21 2.64 -16.53
C GLY A 20 -2.21 2.26 -15.43
N LEU A 21 -2.58 1.29 -14.58
CA LEU A 21 -1.73 0.78 -13.50
C LEU A 21 -0.48 0.09 -14.03
N ASP A 22 -0.58 -0.64 -15.13
CA ASP A 22 0.56 -1.29 -15.78
C ASP A 22 1.57 -0.27 -16.31
N PHE A 23 1.11 0.84 -16.91
CA PHE A 23 2.00 1.92 -17.32
C PHE A 23 2.64 2.63 -16.12
N LEU A 24 1.92 2.81 -14.99
CA LEU A 24 2.50 3.33 -13.75
C LEU A 24 3.60 2.40 -13.21
N LYS A 25 3.33 1.09 -13.18
CA LYS A 25 4.30 0.06 -12.76
C LYS A 25 5.53 0.05 -13.67
N LYS A 26 5.33 0.12 -14.98
CA LYS A 26 6.41 0.19 -15.97
C LYS A 26 7.26 1.45 -15.81
N ALA A 27 6.63 2.61 -15.64
CA ALA A 27 7.33 3.87 -15.40
C ALA A 27 8.25 3.80 -14.18
N ARG A 28 7.81 3.11 -13.12
CA ARG A 28 8.63 2.85 -11.94
C ARG A 28 9.80 1.91 -12.23
N GLN A 29 9.57 0.78 -12.90
CA GLN A 29 10.64 -0.17 -13.24
C GLN A 29 11.73 0.48 -14.10
N GLU A 30 11.32 1.33 -15.05
CA GLU A 30 12.21 2.13 -15.90
C GLU A 30 12.98 3.16 -15.07
N LEU A 31 12.33 3.79 -14.08
CA LEU A 31 12.99 4.70 -13.16
C LEU A 31 14.07 4.00 -12.32
N ASP A 32 13.74 2.85 -11.73
CA ASP A 32 14.66 2.05 -10.90
C ASP A 32 15.87 1.57 -11.74
N SER A 33 15.62 1.26 -13.01
CA SER A 33 16.65 0.88 -14.00
C SER A 33 17.42 2.07 -14.60
N LYS A 34 17.20 3.29 -14.09
CA LYS A 34 17.79 4.56 -14.58
C LYS A 34 17.47 4.88 -16.05
N GLN A 35 16.41 4.30 -16.60
CA GLN A 35 15.88 4.57 -17.94
C GLN A 35 14.92 5.78 -17.91
N TYR A 36 15.39 6.93 -17.44
CA TYR A 36 14.56 8.11 -17.12
C TYR A 36 13.68 8.58 -18.30
N LYS A 37 14.21 8.56 -19.52
CA LYS A 37 13.47 8.93 -20.72
C LYS A 37 12.23 8.06 -20.94
N HIS A 38 12.39 6.76 -20.78
CA HIS A 38 11.30 5.80 -20.91
C HIS A 38 10.30 5.96 -19.76
N SER A 39 10.80 6.13 -18.53
CA SER A 39 9.97 6.37 -17.35
C SER A 39 9.01 7.55 -17.52
N ILE A 40 9.49 8.67 -18.06
CA ILE A 40 8.68 9.87 -18.33
C ILE A 40 7.56 9.56 -19.36
N VAL A 41 7.89 8.82 -20.42
CA VAL A 41 6.93 8.45 -21.47
C VAL A 41 5.86 7.51 -20.91
N SER A 42 6.27 6.46 -20.21
CA SER A 42 5.36 5.50 -19.57
C SER A 42 4.47 6.18 -18.53
N PHE A 43 5.03 7.07 -17.71
CA PHE A 43 4.28 7.79 -16.68
C PHE A 43 3.25 8.75 -17.29
N TRP A 44 3.62 9.54 -18.30
CA TRP A 44 2.66 10.40 -18.98
C TRP A 44 1.55 9.59 -19.66
N THR A 45 1.90 8.45 -20.26
CA THR A 45 0.90 7.53 -20.85
C THR A 45 -0.09 7.05 -19.79
N ALA A 46 0.39 6.71 -18.58
CA ALA A 46 -0.49 6.37 -17.47
C ALA A 46 -1.40 7.53 -17.05
N VAL A 47 -0.88 8.76 -16.93
CA VAL A 47 -1.69 9.96 -16.63
C VAL A 47 -2.79 10.13 -17.68
N GLU A 48 -2.46 10.01 -18.96
CA GLU A 48 -3.44 10.12 -20.05
C GLU A 48 -4.53 9.05 -19.99
N ILE A 49 -4.17 7.81 -19.62
CA ILE A 49 -5.14 6.71 -19.47
C ILE A 49 -6.03 6.93 -18.25
N MET A 50 -5.43 7.22 -17.10
CA MET A 50 -6.15 7.39 -15.84
C MET A 50 -7.14 8.56 -15.87
N LEU A 51 -6.79 9.67 -16.53
CA LEU A 51 -7.72 10.78 -16.71
C LEU A 51 -8.94 10.43 -17.57
N LYS A 52 -8.87 9.37 -18.40
CA LYS A 52 -10.02 8.92 -19.19
C LYS A 52 -10.95 8.00 -18.39
N VAL A 53 -10.50 7.44 -17.26
CA VAL A 53 -11.32 6.53 -16.44
C VAL A 53 -12.62 7.22 -15.97
N PRO A 54 -12.61 8.43 -15.38
CA PRO A 54 -13.85 9.12 -15.02
C PRO A 54 -14.74 9.49 -16.22
N LEU A 55 -14.13 9.75 -17.38
CA LEU A 55 -14.88 10.04 -18.61
C LEU A 55 -15.64 8.81 -19.10
N VAL A 56 -14.97 7.66 -19.18
CA VAL A 56 -15.59 6.40 -19.62
C VAL A 56 -16.61 5.91 -18.61
N TYR A 57 -16.35 6.11 -17.31
CA TYR A 57 -17.30 5.81 -16.25
C TYR A 57 -18.63 6.57 -16.44
N GLU A 58 -18.58 7.84 -16.85
CA GLU A 58 -19.79 8.62 -17.15
C GLU A 58 -20.41 8.18 -18.48
N HIS A 59 -19.62 8.16 -19.57
CA HIS A 59 -20.05 7.61 -20.85
C HIS A 59 -18.86 7.41 -21.81
N TRP A 60 -18.75 6.23 -22.45
CA TRP A 60 -17.65 5.86 -23.35
C TRP A 60 -17.32 6.90 -24.44
N THR A 61 -18.33 7.59 -24.98
CA THR A 61 -18.11 8.61 -26.03
C THR A 61 -17.27 9.79 -25.56
N LEU A 62 -17.19 10.05 -24.25
CA LEU A 62 -16.39 11.13 -23.69
C LEU A 62 -14.88 10.87 -23.84
N ALA A 63 -14.48 9.61 -24.01
CA ALA A 63 -13.09 9.27 -24.34
C ALA A 63 -12.75 9.46 -25.83
N CYS A 64 -13.77 9.65 -26.69
CA CYS A 64 -13.60 9.86 -28.13
C CYS A 64 -13.53 11.36 -28.46
N SER A 65 -12.58 11.75 -29.32
CA SER A 65 -12.51 13.13 -29.82
C SER A 65 -13.77 13.47 -30.63
N LYS A 66 -14.34 14.65 -30.38
CA LYS A 66 -15.55 15.15 -31.05
C LYS A 66 -15.33 15.55 -32.52
N LYS A 67 -14.08 15.50 -33.00
CA LYS A 67 -13.74 15.77 -34.42
C LYS A 67 -14.44 14.79 -35.37
N ASN A 68 -14.76 13.59 -34.89
CA ASN A 68 -15.50 12.58 -35.63
C ASN A 68 -16.71 12.13 -34.81
N LYS A 69 -17.78 11.70 -35.49
CA LYS A 69 -18.93 11.08 -34.82
C LYS A 69 -18.48 9.75 -34.18
N PRO A 70 -18.60 9.58 -32.85
CA PRO A 70 -18.19 8.33 -32.19
C PRO A 70 -18.97 7.14 -32.73
N LYS A 71 -18.29 6.04 -33.05
CA LYS A 71 -18.88 4.77 -33.47
C LYS A 71 -18.56 3.71 -32.43
N LYS A 72 -19.59 3.05 -31.89
CA LYS A 72 -19.42 2.09 -30.78
C LYS A 72 -18.47 0.95 -31.15
N GLN A 73 -18.60 0.37 -32.34
CA GLN A 73 -17.72 -0.72 -32.78
C GLN A 73 -16.26 -0.29 -32.88
N ALA A 74 -15.99 0.86 -33.48
CA ALA A 74 -14.64 1.41 -33.60
C ALA A 74 -13.99 1.72 -32.23
N TYR A 75 -14.81 2.14 -31.25
CA TYR A 75 -14.34 2.29 -29.87
C TYR A 75 -13.96 0.95 -29.23
N LEU A 76 -14.81 -0.08 -29.38
CA LEU A 76 -14.55 -1.43 -28.86
C LEU A 76 -13.31 -2.07 -29.49
N ASP A 77 -13.07 -1.79 -30.78
CA ASP A 77 -11.91 -2.29 -31.53
C ASP A 77 -10.63 -1.48 -31.25
N GLY A 78 -10.73 -0.38 -30.49
CA GLY A 78 -9.62 0.54 -30.23
C GLY A 78 -9.24 1.44 -31.42
N ASP A 79 -9.97 1.34 -32.55
CA ASP A 79 -9.78 2.15 -33.76
C ASP A 79 -10.55 3.47 -33.67
N PHE A 80 -10.20 4.31 -32.70
CA PHE A 80 -10.81 5.62 -32.55
C PHE A 80 -9.79 6.70 -32.18
N GLN A 81 -10.08 7.93 -32.57
CA GLN A 81 -9.31 9.07 -32.10
C GLN A 81 -9.74 9.41 -30.68
N SER A 82 -8.85 9.24 -29.71
CA SER A 82 -9.13 9.59 -28.33
C SER A 82 -8.99 11.09 -28.05
N VAL A 83 -9.64 11.56 -27.00
CA VAL A 83 -9.50 12.94 -26.51
C VAL A 83 -8.07 13.24 -26.08
N THR A 84 -7.62 14.44 -26.44
CA THR A 84 -6.36 15.03 -25.97
C THR A 84 -6.44 15.42 -24.50
N TYR A 85 -5.30 15.73 -23.88
CA TYR A 85 -5.26 16.21 -22.50
C TYR A 85 -6.07 17.50 -22.30
N ASP A 86 -6.00 18.45 -23.22
CA ASP A 86 -6.75 19.71 -23.10
C ASP A 86 -8.26 19.48 -23.28
N GLU A 87 -8.67 18.65 -24.26
CA GLU A 87 -10.07 18.23 -24.39
C GLU A 87 -10.55 17.49 -23.12
N THR A 88 -9.70 16.66 -22.52
CA THR A 88 -10.00 15.98 -21.26
C THR A 88 -10.26 16.98 -20.13
N ARG A 89 -9.42 18.02 -19.99
CA ARG A 89 -9.61 19.08 -18.98
C ARG A 89 -10.92 19.84 -19.17
N ASP A 90 -11.24 20.17 -20.42
CA ASP A 90 -12.51 20.84 -20.73
C ASP A 90 -13.71 19.95 -20.37
N LEU A 91 -13.64 18.64 -20.63
CA LEU A 91 -14.68 17.69 -20.22
C LEU A 91 -14.80 17.57 -18.69
N PHE A 92 -13.69 17.57 -17.96
CA PHE A 92 -13.71 17.58 -16.49
C PHE A 92 -14.41 18.83 -15.95
N ARG A 93 -14.16 20.00 -16.55
CA ARG A 93 -14.79 21.27 -16.15
C ARG A 93 -16.27 21.33 -16.54
N ASP A 94 -16.57 21.06 -17.81
CA ASP A 94 -17.86 21.40 -18.42
C ASP A 94 -18.90 20.27 -18.36
N VAL A 95 -18.45 19.01 -18.23
CA VAL A 95 -19.34 17.83 -18.26
C VAL A 95 -19.37 17.13 -16.91
N LEU A 96 -18.19 16.83 -16.33
CA LEU A 96 -18.13 16.18 -15.02
C LEU A 96 -18.31 17.15 -13.85
N GLU A 97 -18.30 18.46 -14.10
CA GLU A 97 -18.37 19.53 -13.08
C GLU A 97 -17.32 19.38 -11.96
N LYS A 98 -16.17 18.78 -12.30
CA LYS A 98 -15.04 18.50 -11.40
C LYS A 98 -13.75 18.98 -12.07
N PRO A 99 -13.52 20.30 -12.15
CA PRO A 99 -12.36 20.82 -12.85
C PRO A 99 -11.05 20.37 -12.20
N ILE A 100 -10.08 19.95 -13.02
CA ILE A 100 -8.72 19.66 -12.53
C ILE A 100 -8.13 20.95 -11.96
N SER A 101 -7.67 20.90 -10.70
CA SER A 101 -7.11 22.06 -10.02
C SER A 101 -5.92 22.66 -10.79
N LYS A 102 -5.68 23.96 -10.61
CA LYS A 102 -4.57 24.65 -11.29
C LYS A 102 -3.22 24.02 -10.95
N GLU A 103 -3.01 23.67 -9.69
CA GLU A 103 -1.79 23.04 -9.18
C GLU A 103 -1.57 21.66 -9.80
N THR A 104 -2.64 20.87 -9.91
CA THR A 104 -2.61 19.54 -10.54
C THR A 104 -2.30 19.65 -12.03
N HIS A 105 -2.92 20.62 -12.71
CA HIS A 105 -2.64 20.90 -14.11
C HIS A 105 -1.17 21.32 -14.34
N GLU A 106 -0.65 22.23 -13.51
CA GLU A 106 0.75 22.68 -13.60
C GLU A 106 1.74 21.51 -13.41
N ALA A 107 1.46 20.59 -12.48
CA ALA A 107 2.26 19.38 -12.28
C ALA A 107 2.25 18.48 -13.53
N PHE A 108 1.06 18.20 -14.08
CA PHE A 108 0.91 17.39 -15.30
C PHE A 108 1.54 18.05 -16.53
N ASP A 109 1.37 19.36 -16.70
CA ASP A 109 1.86 20.08 -17.87
C ASP A 109 3.39 20.07 -17.97
N LYS A 110 4.09 20.15 -16.83
CA LYS A 110 5.55 20.00 -16.77
C LYS A 110 6.00 18.64 -17.30
N VAL A 111 5.42 17.56 -16.81
CA VAL A 111 5.71 16.19 -17.28
C VAL A 111 5.36 16.01 -18.75
N ARG A 112 4.21 16.53 -19.19
CA ARG A 112 3.80 16.52 -20.60
C ARG A 112 4.84 17.18 -21.51
N LYS A 113 5.34 18.35 -21.11
CA LYS A 113 6.40 19.07 -21.83
C LYS A 113 7.70 18.26 -21.88
N HIS A 114 8.10 17.61 -20.78
CA HIS A 114 9.25 16.71 -20.78
C HIS A 114 9.06 15.51 -21.68
N ARG A 115 7.89 14.85 -21.64
CA ARG A 115 7.55 13.75 -22.55
C ARG A 115 7.65 14.19 -24.00
N ASN A 116 7.09 15.34 -24.36
CA ASN A 116 7.17 15.87 -25.72
C ASN A 116 8.62 16.16 -26.12
N ARG A 117 9.41 16.74 -25.21
CA ARG A 117 10.85 16.97 -25.44
C ARG A 117 11.59 15.65 -25.70
N VAL A 118 11.38 14.65 -24.85
CA VAL A 118 12.08 13.35 -24.94
C VAL A 118 11.69 12.57 -26.19
N VAL A 119 10.41 12.59 -26.57
CA VAL A 119 9.90 11.84 -27.73
C VAL A 119 10.27 12.52 -29.06
N HIS A 120 10.21 13.86 -29.12
CA HIS A 120 10.36 14.58 -30.39
C HIS A 120 11.73 15.24 -30.60
N PHE A 121 12.55 15.43 -29.56
CA PHE A 121 13.87 16.05 -29.69
C PHE A 121 15.00 15.04 -29.43
N TYR A 122 15.72 14.70 -30.49
CA TYR A 122 16.83 13.74 -30.51
C TYR A 122 18.09 14.20 -29.75
N HIS A 123 18.16 15.47 -29.30
CA HIS A 123 19.38 16.11 -28.79
C HIS A 123 19.25 16.82 -27.43
N SER A 124 18.80 16.12 -26.39
CA SER A 124 19.15 16.56 -25.04
C SER A 124 19.60 15.39 -24.19
N SER A 125 20.92 15.22 -24.10
CA SER A 125 21.55 14.61 -22.94
C SER A 125 21.16 15.48 -21.75
N PHE A 126 20.32 14.96 -20.86
CA PHE A 126 19.97 15.67 -19.64
C PHE A 126 21.23 15.81 -18.80
N THR A 127 21.51 17.01 -18.31
CA THR A 127 22.49 17.17 -17.24
C THR A 127 21.95 16.50 -15.97
N ALA A 128 22.82 16.22 -15.00
CA ALA A 128 22.36 15.69 -13.71
C ALA A 128 21.35 16.62 -13.01
N ALA A 129 21.50 17.94 -13.19
CA ALA A 129 20.57 18.93 -12.66
C ALA A 129 19.20 18.89 -13.37
N ASP A 130 19.20 18.72 -14.70
CA ASP A 130 17.96 18.55 -15.47
C ASP A 130 17.21 17.29 -15.02
N LEU A 131 17.93 16.16 -14.88
CA LEU A 131 17.35 14.91 -14.40
C LEU A 131 16.71 15.08 -13.03
N ASN A 132 17.41 15.70 -12.07
CA ASN A 132 16.85 15.95 -10.74
C ASN A 132 15.57 16.80 -10.79
N THR A 133 15.53 17.80 -11.67
CA THR A 133 14.33 18.64 -11.84
C THR A 133 13.18 17.85 -12.44
N ILE A 134 13.45 17.06 -13.48
CA ILE A 134 12.44 16.24 -14.15
C ILE A 134 11.86 15.19 -13.19
N LEU A 135 12.72 14.53 -12.42
CA LEU A 135 12.29 13.57 -11.41
C LEU A 135 11.38 14.23 -10.36
N LYS A 136 11.70 15.47 -9.97
CA LYS A 136 10.86 16.25 -9.05
C LYS A 136 9.48 16.49 -9.61
N GLU A 137 9.43 16.97 -10.85
CA GLU A 137 8.17 17.29 -11.51
C GLU A 137 7.34 16.03 -11.81
N GLN A 138 8.00 14.91 -12.11
CA GLN A 138 7.36 13.60 -12.24
C GLN A 138 6.78 13.13 -10.89
N ALA A 139 7.49 13.33 -9.78
CA ALA A 139 6.99 13.02 -8.44
C ALA A 139 5.79 13.88 -8.05
N ASP A 140 5.86 15.19 -8.27
CA ASP A 140 4.75 16.10 -8.01
C ASP A 140 3.49 15.69 -8.79
N ALA A 141 3.66 15.33 -10.08
CA ALA A 141 2.58 14.79 -10.91
C ALA A 141 2.07 13.44 -10.41
N TRP A 142 2.94 12.53 -9.97
CA TRP A 142 2.52 11.25 -9.42
C TRP A 142 1.63 11.44 -8.19
N PHE A 143 2.04 12.28 -7.24
CA PHE A 143 1.23 12.57 -6.06
C PHE A 143 -0.10 13.22 -6.43
N ALA A 144 -0.10 14.12 -7.41
CA ALA A 144 -1.34 14.74 -7.89
C ALA A 144 -2.29 13.71 -8.52
N LEU A 145 -1.79 12.78 -9.33
CA LEU A 145 -2.59 11.70 -9.90
C LEU A 145 -3.11 10.75 -8.82
N ASN A 146 -2.25 10.36 -7.88
CA ASN A 146 -2.62 9.47 -6.79
C ASN A 146 -3.70 10.08 -5.88
N ARG A 147 -3.61 11.38 -5.60
CA ARG A 147 -4.65 12.13 -4.88
C ARG A 147 -5.99 12.08 -5.63
N LEU A 148 -6.00 12.32 -6.94
CA LEU A 148 -7.22 12.22 -7.74
C LEU A 148 -7.84 10.81 -7.65
N MET A 149 -7.01 9.76 -7.79
CA MET A 149 -7.48 8.38 -7.74
C MET A 149 -8.02 7.97 -6.36
N ARG A 150 -7.34 8.36 -5.28
CA ARG A 150 -7.70 7.98 -3.91
C ARG A 150 -8.86 8.79 -3.34
N ASP A 151 -8.85 10.10 -3.56
CA ASP A 151 -9.76 11.01 -2.89
C ASP A 151 -10.98 11.33 -3.76
N GLU A 152 -10.76 11.74 -5.01
CA GLU A 152 -11.83 12.25 -5.87
C GLU A 152 -12.56 11.15 -6.65
N TRP A 153 -11.85 10.08 -7.02
CA TRP A 153 -12.37 9.00 -7.88
C TRP A 153 -12.62 7.69 -7.14
N GLN A 154 -12.58 7.72 -5.81
CA GLN A 154 -12.71 6.56 -4.93
C GLN A 154 -13.89 5.63 -5.28
N TYR A 155 -15.01 6.22 -5.68
CA TYR A 155 -16.24 5.53 -6.05
C TYR A 155 -16.14 4.68 -7.33
N ILE A 156 -15.16 4.96 -8.21
CA ILE A 156 -14.92 4.23 -9.46
C ILE A 156 -14.07 2.98 -9.21
N PHE A 157 -13.06 3.11 -8.35
CA PHE A 157 -12.05 2.08 -8.10
C PHE A 157 -12.56 0.94 -7.19
N GLY A 158 -13.52 1.21 -6.31
CA GLY A 158 -13.98 0.23 -5.31
C GLY A 158 -12.89 -0.16 -4.31
N ASP A 159 -13.16 -1.12 -3.43
CA ASP A 159 -12.25 -1.42 -2.31
C ASP A 159 -10.98 -2.20 -2.72
N ASN A 160 -11.06 -3.07 -3.72
CA ASN A 160 -9.91 -3.86 -4.18
C ASN A 160 -8.80 -2.98 -4.81
N HIS A 161 -9.17 -1.96 -5.58
CA HIS A 161 -8.19 -1.10 -6.25
C HIS A 161 -7.57 -0.07 -5.32
N LYS A 162 -8.23 0.31 -4.21
CA LYS A 162 -7.60 1.14 -3.16
C LYS A 162 -6.32 0.47 -2.64
N ASN A 163 -6.38 -0.84 -2.40
CA ASN A 163 -5.22 -1.60 -1.92
C ASN A 163 -4.11 -1.69 -2.98
N ILE A 164 -4.49 -1.83 -4.26
CA ILE A 164 -3.51 -1.85 -5.36
C ILE A 164 -2.84 -0.48 -5.52
N LEU A 165 -3.62 0.61 -5.50
CA LEU A 165 -3.10 1.98 -5.56
C LEU A 165 -2.20 2.27 -4.37
N ALA A 166 -2.63 1.92 -3.15
CA ALA A 166 -1.84 2.09 -1.96
C ALA A 166 -0.53 1.31 -2.00
N SER A 167 -0.60 0.01 -2.33
CA SER A 167 0.61 -0.80 -2.47
C SER A 167 1.53 -0.30 -3.58
N SER A 168 1.01 0.26 -4.68
CA SER A 168 1.82 0.81 -5.77
C SER A 168 2.57 2.08 -5.34
N GLU A 169 1.91 2.98 -4.61
CA GLU A 169 2.50 4.19 -4.04
C GLU A 169 3.50 3.85 -2.94
N THR A 170 3.12 3.00 -1.98
CA THR A 170 4.01 2.50 -0.93
C THR A 170 5.28 1.95 -1.55
N ARG A 171 5.17 1.05 -2.54
CA ARG A 171 6.36 0.46 -3.16
C ARG A 171 7.19 1.47 -3.96
N LEU A 172 6.60 2.50 -4.58
CA LEU A 172 7.36 3.58 -5.22
C LEU A 172 8.16 4.37 -4.19
N LEU A 173 7.53 4.72 -3.07
CA LEU A 173 8.15 5.46 -1.98
C LEU A 173 9.22 4.63 -1.26
N GLN A 174 9.02 3.31 -1.14
CA GLN A 174 10.04 2.40 -0.63
C GLN A 174 11.24 2.28 -1.58
N GLY A 175 10.99 2.14 -2.89
CA GLY A 175 12.04 1.93 -3.89
C GLY A 175 12.83 3.17 -4.28
N SER A 176 12.32 4.37 -3.99
CA SER A 176 12.93 5.62 -4.45
C SER A 176 13.10 6.65 -3.34
N LYS A 177 14.36 6.83 -2.90
CA LYS A 177 14.76 7.90 -1.96
C LYS A 177 14.33 9.28 -2.44
N PHE A 178 14.29 9.48 -3.75
CA PHE A 178 13.84 10.73 -4.36
C PHE A 178 12.37 11.01 -4.02
N TYR A 179 11.48 10.05 -4.32
CA TYR A 179 10.04 10.21 -4.11
C TYR A 179 9.69 10.23 -2.61
N SER A 180 10.35 9.40 -1.78
CA SER A 180 10.13 9.43 -0.34
C SER A 180 10.54 10.76 0.28
N THR A 181 11.62 11.39 -0.19
CA THR A 181 12.03 12.73 0.26
C THR A 181 11.02 13.80 -0.18
N ALA A 182 10.46 13.70 -1.38
CA ALA A 182 9.43 14.61 -1.87
C ALA A 182 8.14 14.51 -1.03
N ARG A 183 7.70 13.28 -0.72
CA ARG A 183 6.55 13.04 0.15
C ARG A 183 6.77 13.52 1.58
N LEU A 184 7.97 13.33 2.13
CA LEU A 184 8.33 13.81 3.48
C LEU A 184 8.01 15.29 3.66
N LYS A 185 8.35 16.13 2.67
CA LYS A 185 8.07 17.58 2.69
C LYS A 185 6.56 17.90 2.75
N GLN A 186 5.73 17.05 2.15
CA GLN A 186 4.28 17.23 2.17
C GLN A 186 3.68 16.87 3.54
N VAL A 187 4.23 15.86 4.20
CA VAL A 187 3.73 15.36 5.50
C VAL A 187 4.44 16.00 6.70
N GLU A 188 5.46 16.82 6.46
CA GLU A 188 6.21 17.55 7.49
C GLU A 188 5.32 18.36 8.45
N PRO A 189 4.25 19.07 8.00
CA PRO A 189 3.36 19.77 8.93
C PRO A 189 2.64 18.84 9.91
N GLU A 190 2.18 17.68 9.44
CA GLU A 190 1.52 16.67 10.29
C GLU A 190 2.53 15.99 11.21
N LEU A 191 3.74 15.68 10.72
CA LEU A 191 4.81 15.13 11.56
C LEU A 191 5.16 16.06 12.72
N ARG A 192 5.32 17.36 12.45
CA ARG A 192 5.58 18.36 13.51
C ARG A 192 4.45 18.43 14.53
N LYS A 193 3.19 18.31 14.07
CA LYS A 193 2.04 18.28 14.96
C LYS A 193 2.08 17.05 15.89
N ARG A 194 2.34 15.87 15.33
CA ARG A 194 2.47 14.62 16.12
C ARG A 194 3.65 14.68 17.08
N GLU A 195 4.77 15.26 16.66
CA GLU A 195 5.94 15.47 17.52
C GLU A 195 5.61 16.39 18.71
N MET A 196 4.86 17.47 18.48
CA MET A 196 4.37 18.36 19.55
C MET A 196 3.39 17.67 20.50
N GLU A 197 2.62 16.70 20.02
CA GLU A 197 1.74 15.84 20.83
C GLU A 197 2.51 14.75 21.60
N GLY A 198 3.84 14.70 21.47
CA GLY A 198 4.73 13.77 22.19
C GLY A 198 4.98 12.45 21.48
N ALA A 199 4.63 12.33 20.20
CA ALA A 199 4.86 11.11 19.43
C ALA A 199 6.37 10.87 19.19
N ASN A 200 6.78 9.60 19.29
CA ASN A 200 8.14 9.19 18.96
C ASN A 200 8.26 8.97 17.44
N ILE A 201 9.05 9.81 16.77
CA ILE A 201 9.29 9.73 15.32
C ILE A 201 10.59 8.97 15.05
N GLN A 202 10.52 7.90 14.26
CA GLN A 202 11.66 7.07 13.88
C GLN A 202 11.88 7.02 12.36
N CYS A 203 13.07 6.55 11.97
CA CYS A 203 13.41 6.28 10.58
C CYS A 203 12.66 5.04 10.08
N CYS A 204 12.00 5.16 8.93
CA CYS A 204 11.33 4.05 8.27
C CYS A 204 12.37 3.12 7.62
N PRO A 205 12.40 1.82 7.95
CA PRO A 205 13.32 0.87 7.32
C PRO A 205 13.02 0.69 5.83
N ASP A 206 11.76 0.89 5.41
CA ASP A 206 11.36 0.63 4.02
C ASP A 206 11.65 1.79 3.06
N CYS A 207 11.42 3.05 3.48
CA CYS A 207 11.63 4.23 2.61
C CYS A 207 12.80 5.13 3.03
N GLY A 208 13.41 4.86 4.19
CA GLY A 208 14.56 5.58 4.72
C GLY A 208 14.27 6.99 5.24
N GLN A 209 13.00 7.36 5.44
CA GLN A 209 12.59 8.69 5.93
C GLN A 209 12.20 8.67 7.40
N ASN A 210 12.52 9.75 8.13
CA ASN A 210 12.10 9.96 9.53
C ASN A 210 10.62 10.34 9.59
N ALA A 211 9.74 9.34 9.49
CA ALA A 211 8.32 9.55 9.39
C ALA A 211 7.48 8.43 10.03
N VAL A 212 8.09 7.50 10.76
CA VAL A 212 7.36 6.46 11.49
C VAL A 212 6.85 7.04 12.79
N VAL A 213 5.53 7.03 12.98
CA VAL A 213 4.88 7.42 14.24
C VAL A 213 4.48 6.13 14.96
N ASN A 214 5.09 5.88 16.13
CA ASN A 214 4.80 4.70 16.95
C ASN A 214 3.67 4.99 17.94
N GLU A 215 2.66 4.13 17.94
CA GLU A 215 1.54 4.17 18.89
C GLU A 215 1.51 2.83 19.68
N PRO A 216 1.42 2.86 21.02
CA PRO A 216 1.29 1.64 21.82
C PRO A 216 -0.10 1.01 21.61
N ILE A 217 -0.14 -0.31 21.45
CA ILE A 217 -1.40 -1.06 21.51
C ILE A 217 -1.70 -1.35 22.98
N HIS A 218 -2.81 -0.80 23.47
CA HIS A 218 -3.30 -1.14 24.81
C HIS A 218 -3.89 -2.55 24.81
N THR A 219 -3.10 -3.51 25.28
CA THR A 219 -3.52 -4.91 25.38
C THR A 219 -4.09 -5.27 26.76
N GLY A 220 -4.30 -4.30 27.65
CA GLY A 220 -4.96 -4.51 28.95
C GLY A 220 -4.11 -5.17 30.05
N ASN A 221 -2.83 -5.47 29.80
CA ASN A 221 -1.91 -6.09 30.77
C ASN A 221 -0.79 -5.13 31.26
N ARG A 222 0.19 -5.71 31.99
CA ARG A 222 1.45 -5.08 32.47
C ARG A 222 2.08 -4.17 31.43
N SER A 223 2.77 -3.14 31.89
CA SER A 223 3.45 -2.15 31.03
C SER A 223 4.56 -2.71 30.15
N ILE A 224 5.06 -3.93 30.43
CA ILE A 224 6.09 -4.65 29.67
C ILE A 224 5.77 -6.17 29.76
N PRO A 225 5.87 -6.95 28.67
CA PRO A 225 6.19 -6.54 27.31
C PRO A 225 5.11 -5.65 26.69
N GLU A 226 5.51 -4.62 25.94
CA GLU A 226 4.62 -3.64 25.31
C GLU A 226 4.69 -3.73 23.80
N LEU A 227 3.55 -3.91 23.15
CA LEU A 227 3.44 -3.90 21.70
C LEU A 227 3.23 -2.47 21.21
N THR A 228 4.06 -2.02 20.29
CA THR A 228 3.93 -0.75 19.57
C THR A 228 3.77 -0.99 18.09
N VAL A 229 2.94 -0.18 17.43
CA VAL A 229 2.78 -0.17 15.98
C VAL A 229 3.22 1.16 15.45
N GLY A 230 4.24 1.11 14.61
CA GLY A 230 4.74 2.23 13.82
C GLY A 230 4.04 2.30 12.49
N ARG A 231 3.51 3.48 12.14
CA ARG A 231 3.05 3.77 10.78
C ARG A 231 3.89 4.89 10.16
N CYS A 232 4.45 4.64 8.99
CA CYS A 232 5.17 5.67 8.24
C CYS A 232 4.20 6.64 7.56
N LEU A 233 4.25 7.93 7.91
CA LEU A 233 3.44 8.96 7.22
C LEU A 233 3.93 9.23 5.78
N VAL A 234 5.11 8.74 5.40
CA VAL A 234 5.60 8.84 4.03
C VAL A 234 5.07 7.68 3.17
N CYS A 235 5.50 6.44 3.43
CA CYS A 235 5.20 5.31 2.57
C CYS A 235 4.03 4.43 3.07
N GLU A 236 3.38 4.78 4.18
CA GLU A 236 2.29 4.03 4.80
C GLU A 236 2.69 2.62 5.29
N SER A 237 3.99 2.30 5.31
CA SER A 237 4.45 1.02 5.86
C SER A 237 4.13 0.91 7.34
N ILE A 238 3.79 -0.30 7.76
CA ILE A 238 3.46 -0.65 9.12
C ILE A 238 4.59 -1.52 9.63
N ASN A 239 5.21 -1.11 10.74
CA ASN A 239 6.22 -1.87 11.44
C ASN A 239 5.74 -2.11 12.86
N ARG A 240 5.86 -3.34 13.33
CA ARG A 240 5.48 -3.72 14.69
C ARG A 240 6.73 -3.94 15.51
N GLN A 241 6.70 -3.53 16.77
CA GLN A 241 7.82 -3.71 17.68
C GLN A 241 7.29 -4.10 19.06
N VAL A 242 7.93 -5.06 19.71
CA VAL A 242 7.70 -5.40 21.12
C VAL A 242 8.86 -4.85 21.95
N ARG A 243 8.55 -4.05 22.98
CA ARG A 243 9.53 -3.61 23.98
C ARG A 243 9.50 -4.53 25.18
N LEU A 244 10.67 -5.00 25.62
CA LEU A 244 10.83 -5.95 26.71
C LEU A 244 12.13 -5.74 27.49
N HIS A 245 12.35 -6.53 28.53
CA HIS A 245 13.60 -6.54 29.30
C HIS A 245 14.52 -7.64 28.77
N CYS A 246 15.81 -7.33 28.65
CA CYS A 246 16.84 -8.28 28.25
C CYS A 246 16.94 -9.43 29.26
N PRO A 247 16.84 -10.70 28.83
CA PRO A 247 16.99 -11.84 29.73
C PRO A 247 18.34 -11.92 30.43
N SER A 248 19.42 -11.40 29.83
CA SER A 248 20.77 -11.45 30.41
C SER A 248 21.06 -10.33 31.41
N CYS A 249 20.63 -9.09 31.13
CA CYS A 249 21.04 -7.92 31.92
C CYS A 249 19.89 -7.10 32.51
N GLY A 250 18.64 -7.41 32.16
CA GLY A 250 17.45 -6.70 32.64
C GLY A 250 17.20 -5.33 32.00
N GLU A 251 18.13 -4.81 31.18
CA GLU A 251 17.95 -3.54 30.48
C GLU A 251 16.88 -3.62 29.40
N ARG A 252 16.25 -2.50 29.07
CA ARG A 252 15.21 -2.45 28.03
C ARG A 252 15.81 -2.73 26.66
N MET A 253 15.13 -3.57 25.90
CA MET A 253 15.44 -3.88 24.50
C MET A 253 14.16 -3.93 23.67
N SER A 254 14.32 -3.85 22.35
CA SER A 254 13.22 -3.93 21.39
C SER A 254 13.39 -5.10 20.44
N CYS A 255 12.25 -5.68 20.07
CA CYS A 255 12.13 -6.69 19.04
C CYS A 255 11.24 -6.14 17.92
N ASP A 256 11.84 -5.75 16.80
CA ASP A 256 11.11 -5.23 15.62
C ASP A 256 10.37 -6.35 14.88
N GLU A 257 9.68 -6.12 13.76
CA GLU A 257 9.13 -7.21 12.93
C GLU A 257 10.17 -7.67 11.90
N GLY A 258 10.25 -8.97 11.61
CA GLY A 258 11.10 -9.53 10.54
C GLY A 258 12.39 -10.21 11.00
N ASP A 259 13.16 -9.59 11.89
CA ASP A 259 14.47 -10.13 12.34
C ASP A 259 14.36 -11.16 13.47
N MET A 260 14.52 -12.45 13.16
CA MET A 260 14.45 -13.50 14.19
C MET A 260 15.57 -13.41 15.25
N SER A 261 16.68 -12.73 14.96
CA SER A 261 17.76 -12.49 15.94
C SER A 261 17.66 -11.10 16.53
N ILE A 262 17.78 -10.99 17.86
CA ILE A 262 17.75 -9.71 18.58
C ILE A 262 19.05 -9.54 19.36
N GLU A 263 19.72 -8.41 19.18
CA GLU A 263 20.90 -8.03 19.97
C GLU A 263 20.50 -7.02 21.05
N CYS A 264 20.90 -7.25 22.30
CA CYS A 264 20.74 -6.24 23.35
C CYS A 264 21.81 -5.16 23.21
N ASP A 265 21.39 -3.89 23.09
CA ASP A 265 22.31 -2.76 22.97
C ASP A 265 23.27 -2.61 24.16
N SER A 266 22.82 -2.97 25.37
CA SER A 266 23.58 -2.78 26.60
C SER A 266 24.62 -3.88 26.85
N CYS A 267 24.24 -5.16 26.72
CA CYS A 267 25.14 -6.29 27.05
C CYS A 267 25.66 -7.05 25.83
N LYS A 268 25.18 -6.74 24.62
CA LYS A 268 25.60 -7.36 23.36
C LYS A 268 25.32 -8.86 23.26
N SER A 269 24.51 -9.39 24.18
CA SER A 269 23.95 -10.73 24.05
C SER A 269 23.01 -10.76 22.86
N MET A 270 23.11 -11.83 22.07
CA MET A 270 22.17 -12.15 21.01
C MET A 270 21.16 -13.18 21.52
N PHE A 271 19.91 -13.02 21.11
CA PHE A 271 18.83 -13.94 21.44
C PHE A 271 18.03 -14.28 20.19
N ASP A 272 17.45 -15.47 20.17
CA ASP A 272 16.37 -15.76 19.23
C ASP A 272 15.07 -15.13 19.75
N ARG A 273 14.39 -14.41 18.87
CA ARG A 273 13.11 -13.76 19.14
C ARG A 273 12.07 -14.73 19.66
N TYR A 274 11.98 -15.91 19.03
CA TYR A 274 11.00 -16.93 19.39
C TYR A 274 11.23 -17.38 20.83
N ASP A 275 12.49 -17.59 21.23
CA ASP A 275 12.82 -18.00 22.59
C ASP A 275 12.47 -16.90 23.60
N VAL A 276 12.87 -15.66 23.34
CA VAL A 276 12.66 -14.56 24.29
C VAL A 276 11.19 -14.17 24.41
N LEU A 277 10.50 -13.99 23.29
CA LEU A 277 9.06 -13.70 23.33
C LEU A 277 8.29 -14.93 23.80
N GLY A 278 8.71 -16.13 23.40
CA GLY A 278 8.08 -17.37 23.83
C GLY A 278 8.14 -17.54 25.33
N ASP A 279 9.29 -17.35 25.96
CA ASP A 279 9.42 -17.37 27.43
C ASP A 279 8.52 -16.34 28.10
N HIS A 280 8.37 -15.15 27.52
CA HIS A 280 7.47 -14.13 28.08
C HIS A 280 5.99 -14.44 27.89
N LEU A 281 5.60 -15.16 26.84
CA LEU A 281 4.20 -15.32 26.45
C LEU A 281 3.61 -16.70 26.75
N PHE A 282 4.42 -17.75 26.75
CA PHE A 282 4.01 -19.13 27.01
C PHE A 282 4.19 -19.56 28.47
N GLN A 283 4.78 -18.72 29.33
CA GLN A 283 4.92 -19.01 30.77
C GLN A 283 3.73 -18.52 31.63
N SER A 284 2.58 -18.16 31.04
CA SER A 284 1.43 -17.71 31.84
C SER A 284 0.79 -18.86 32.62
N ASP A 285 0.44 -18.64 33.89
CA ASP A 285 -0.25 -19.59 34.80
C ASP A 285 -1.65 -20.08 34.31
N VAL A 286 -2.07 -19.66 33.12
CA VAL A 286 -3.32 -20.05 32.47
C VAL A 286 -2.93 -20.98 31.33
N ASP A 287 -2.96 -22.28 31.59
CA ASP A 287 -2.86 -23.32 30.56
C ASP A 287 -4.10 -23.21 29.66
N ASP A 288 -3.99 -22.46 28.56
CA ASP A 288 -4.93 -22.53 27.45
C ASP A 288 -4.50 -23.70 26.56
N GLU A 289 -5.21 -24.83 26.67
CA GLU A 289 -4.89 -26.11 26.01
C GLU A 289 -4.69 -25.97 24.48
N TYR A 290 -5.23 -24.91 23.88
CA TYR A 290 -5.16 -24.67 22.44
C TYR A 290 -3.99 -23.78 22.00
N LEU A 291 -3.12 -23.34 22.91
CA LEU A 291 -1.89 -22.62 22.59
C LEU A 291 -0.67 -23.57 22.53
N PRO A 292 0.32 -23.31 21.65
CA PRO A 292 0.40 -22.21 20.69
C PRO A 292 -0.57 -22.34 19.51
N ALA A 293 -1.15 -21.21 19.09
CA ALA A 293 -2.06 -21.13 17.95
C ALA A 293 -1.35 -20.77 16.63
N GLY A 294 -2.06 -20.98 15.52
CA GLY A 294 -1.62 -20.68 14.17
C GLY A 294 -1.86 -19.23 13.75
N CYS A 295 -0.90 -18.67 13.02
CA CYS A 295 -0.95 -17.34 12.42
C CYS A 295 -1.01 -17.45 10.91
N THR A 296 -2.17 -17.14 10.31
CA THR A 296 -2.36 -17.16 8.86
C THR A 296 -1.63 -16.03 8.15
N ASN A 297 -1.35 -14.90 8.83
CA ASN A 297 -0.56 -13.81 8.27
C ASN A 297 0.87 -14.22 7.87
N CYS A 298 1.49 -15.12 8.62
CA CYS A 298 2.84 -15.62 8.31
C CYS A 298 2.87 -17.14 8.03
N MET A 299 1.70 -17.76 7.87
CA MET A 299 1.53 -19.19 7.62
C MET A 299 2.33 -20.09 8.58
N SER A 300 2.34 -19.74 9.88
CA SER A 300 3.05 -20.51 10.91
C SER A 300 2.05 -21.15 11.88
N PRO A 301 1.98 -22.49 11.96
CA PRO A 301 0.97 -23.20 12.75
C PRO A 301 1.18 -23.04 14.26
N GLU A 302 2.40 -22.91 14.74
CA GLU A 302 2.67 -22.80 16.18
C GLU A 302 3.48 -21.53 16.43
N SER A 303 2.83 -20.37 16.44
CA SER A 303 3.54 -19.10 16.66
C SER A 303 2.76 -18.05 17.44
N VAL A 304 1.50 -18.30 17.76
CA VAL A 304 0.65 -17.34 18.47
C VAL A 304 0.50 -17.75 19.92
N ALA A 305 0.67 -16.78 20.82
CA ALA A 305 0.59 -16.93 22.26
C ALA A 305 -0.38 -15.90 22.85
N LYS A 306 -0.77 -16.08 24.12
CA LYS A 306 -1.56 -15.07 24.84
C LYS A 306 -0.70 -13.81 25.06
N PHE A 307 -1.26 -12.64 24.75
CA PHE A 307 -0.61 -11.35 24.99
C PHE A 307 -1.66 -10.34 25.43
N GLY A 308 -1.67 -9.98 26.71
CA GLY A 308 -2.74 -9.11 27.17
C GLY A 308 -4.10 -9.82 27.22
N ALA A 309 -5.12 -9.05 26.86
CA ALA A 309 -6.47 -9.49 26.56
C ALA A 309 -6.56 -10.27 25.23
N GLY A 310 -5.56 -10.13 24.34
CA GLY A 310 -5.55 -10.74 23.01
C GLY A 310 -4.45 -11.79 22.85
N TYR A 311 -3.95 -11.90 21.63
CA TYR A 311 -3.00 -12.90 21.21
C TYR A 311 -1.94 -12.27 20.28
N LEU A 312 -0.67 -12.66 20.43
CA LEU A 312 0.44 -12.12 19.64
C LEU A 312 1.19 -13.25 18.94
N CYS A 313 1.45 -13.08 17.64
CA CYS A 313 2.37 -13.96 16.91
C CYS A 313 3.83 -13.61 17.23
N THR A 314 4.61 -14.56 17.73
CA THR A 314 6.04 -14.37 18.04
C THR A 314 6.92 -14.15 16.80
N ARG A 315 6.42 -14.50 15.60
CA ARG A 315 7.16 -14.35 14.33
C ARG A 315 6.90 -13.01 13.65
N CYS A 316 5.65 -12.72 13.28
CA CYS A 316 5.28 -11.50 12.56
C CYS A 316 4.75 -10.37 13.47
N LEU A 317 4.69 -10.59 14.79
CA LEU A 317 4.19 -9.62 15.76
C LEU A 317 2.75 -9.15 15.52
N ASN A 318 2.00 -9.83 14.66
CA ASN A 318 0.60 -9.48 14.43
C ASN A 318 -0.23 -9.81 15.67
N PHE A 319 -1.10 -8.86 16.03
CA PHE A 319 -1.94 -8.94 17.22
C PHE A 319 -3.38 -9.25 16.82
N TYR A 320 -3.98 -10.20 17.55
CA TYR A 320 -5.33 -10.66 17.31
C TYR A 320 -6.16 -10.52 18.58
N ASN A 321 -7.36 -9.96 18.43
CA ASN A 321 -8.29 -9.81 19.55
C ASN A 321 -9.01 -11.12 19.89
N GLN A 322 -9.17 -12.00 18.91
CA GLN A 322 -9.92 -13.24 19.01
C GLN A 322 -9.23 -14.33 18.18
N MET A 323 -9.44 -15.57 18.58
CA MET A 323 -8.97 -16.79 17.93
C MET A 323 -10.13 -17.77 17.87
N SER A 324 -10.06 -18.76 16.99
CA SER A 324 -11.08 -19.79 16.85
C SER A 324 -10.45 -21.16 16.67
N VAL A 325 -11.16 -22.22 17.08
CA VAL A 325 -10.68 -23.59 16.99
C VAL A 325 -11.27 -24.25 15.75
N CYS A 326 -10.42 -24.89 14.95
CA CYS A 326 -10.84 -25.67 13.78
C CYS A 326 -11.66 -26.88 14.22
N GLY A 327 -12.87 -27.04 13.67
CA GLY A 327 -13.75 -28.16 14.00
C GLY A 327 -13.28 -29.52 13.45
N TYR A 328 -12.16 -29.59 12.71
CA TYR A 328 -11.61 -30.83 12.17
C TYR A 328 -10.29 -31.24 12.84
N CYS A 329 -9.27 -30.37 12.80
CA CYS A 329 -7.96 -30.67 13.39
C CYS A 329 -7.79 -30.17 14.82
N GLU A 330 -8.81 -29.51 15.39
CA GLU A 330 -8.80 -28.91 16.74
C GLU A 330 -7.70 -27.87 16.97
N HIS A 331 -7.01 -27.46 15.90
CA HIS A 331 -5.98 -26.44 15.96
C HIS A 331 -6.60 -25.04 16.00
N MET A 332 -6.13 -24.20 16.91
CA MET A 332 -6.58 -22.81 17.04
C MET A 332 -5.83 -21.89 16.08
N SER A 333 -6.54 -20.97 15.42
CA SER A 333 -5.95 -19.97 14.53
C SER A 333 -6.76 -18.67 14.46
N ASP A 334 -6.17 -17.63 13.89
CA ASP A 334 -6.79 -16.31 13.71
C ASP A 334 -7.89 -16.29 12.64
N SER A 335 -7.88 -17.28 11.76
CA SER A 335 -8.88 -17.49 10.72
C SER A 335 -9.28 -18.97 10.70
N VAL A 336 -10.57 -19.22 10.97
CA VAL A 336 -11.19 -20.55 10.90
C VAL A 336 -12.50 -20.43 10.11
N PRO A 337 -12.67 -21.18 9.01
CA PRO A 337 -13.93 -21.19 8.27
C PRO A 337 -15.12 -21.74 9.08
N GLU A 338 -16.33 -21.23 8.83
CA GLU A 338 -17.57 -21.65 9.51
C GLU A 338 -17.84 -23.17 9.41
N TYR A 339 -17.47 -23.80 8.29
CA TYR A 339 -17.60 -25.24 8.05
C TYR A 339 -16.26 -25.98 8.16
N SER A 340 -15.39 -25.55 9.08
CA SER A 340 -14.05 -26.12 9.27
C SER A 340 -14.06 -27.60 9.64
N SER A 341 -15.13 -28.12 10.24
CA SER A 341 -15.29 -29.56 10.50
C SER A 341 -15.31 -30.43 9.24
N MET A 342 -15.67 -29.86 8.08
CA MET A 342 -15.65 -30.56 6.79
C MET A 342 -14.46 -30.13 5.94
N ARG A 343 -14.20 -28.82 5.84
CA ARG A 343 -13.20 -28.25 4.91
C ARG A 343 -11.81 -28.06 5.52
N GLY A 344 -11.67 -28.16 6.84
CA GLY A 344 -10.46 -27.80 7.54
C GLY A 344 -10.26 -26.28 7.66
N CYS A 345 -9.16 -25.89 8.31
CA CYS A 345 -8.64 -24.52 8.34
C CYS A 345 -7.41 -24.39 7.41
N ASP A 346 -6.77 -23.22 7.39
CA ASP A 346 -5.57 -22.96 6.56
C ASP A 346 -4.36 -23.86 6.89
N PHE A 347 -4.39 -24.60 8.02
CA PHE A 347 -3.33 -25.49 8.46
C PHE A 347 -3.66 -26.99 8.30
N CYS A 348 -4.84 -27.34 7.78
CA CYS A 348 -5.20 -28.74 7.55
C CYS A 348 -6.08 -28.91 6.31
N HIS A 349 -6.08 -30.10 5.72
CA HIS A 349 -6.87 -30.36 4.52
C HIS A 349 -8.34 -30.75 4.80
N GLY A 350 -8.82 -30.74 6.04
CA GLY A 350 -10.19 -31.19 6.35
C GLY A 350 -10.44 -32.65 5.96
N ASP A 351 -11.71 -33.01 5.79
CA ASP A 351 -12.11 -34.33 5.30
C ASP A 351 -12.00 -34.39 3.77
N GLN A 352 -11.10 -35.23 3.27
CA GLN A 352 -10.80 -35.39 1.85
C GLN A 352 -12.00 -35.81 1.00
N LYS A 353 -13.05 -36.37 1.59
CA LYS A 353 -14.28 -36.76 0.89
C LYS A 353 -15.04 -35.58 0.27
N TYR A 354 -14.80 -34.36 0.75
CA TYR A 354 -15.49 -33.15 0.28
C TYR A 354 -14.68 -32.30 -0.71
N HIS A 355 -13.48 -32.73 -1.11
CA HIS A 355 -12.63 -32.01 -2.10
C HIS A 355 -12.90 -32.39 -3.55
N TYR A 356 -13.78 -33.36 -3.79
CA TYR A 356 -14.21 -33.79 -5.13
C TYR A 356 -15.69 -33.48 -5.35
N ASN A 357 -16.01 -32.21 -5.62
CA ASN A 357 -17.23 -31.78 -6.32
C ASN A 357 -17.01 -30.43 -7.00
#